data_AF-A0AA35TCC5-F1
#
_entry.id   AF-A0AA35TCC5-F1
#
_cell.length_a   1.000
_cell.length_b   1.000
_cell.length_c   1.000
_cell.angle_alpha   90.00
_cell.angle_beta   90.00
_cell.angle_gamma   90.00
#
_symmetry.space_group_name_H-M   'P 1'
#
loop_
_entity.id
_entity.type
_entity.pdbx_description
1 polymer ?
#
loop_
_entity_poly.entity_id
_entity_poly.type
_entity_poly.pdbx_seq_one_letter_code
_entity_poly.pdbx_strand_id
1 'polypeptide(L)'
;MLVFIIILPIAVGTWWYRSIKYTTANLLIQTSQVFFHYLSKPRQLTIKRLLMVMAAAFEFNPQYSKLLPPRPSDDEELTELIHSRDLPHLTVKVKEPVLREPWAVKTSILIHAHLGKVGLPPATLRPDQKTVLKVCPRLINEMINILNQVWIYARYRPSPQVSTPPSQDVYESVMRMSQMVVQQTWDRESVVLQLPHIQTDMLRHFRTRRRNITTVEEFVAMKNADRRSLVRAISDEDYLDVMAVCSSFPHVTISTFSLQ
;
A
#
# COMPACT_ATOMS: atom_id res chain seq x y z
N MET A 1 -46.30 14.72 17.92
CA MET A 1 -46.43 15.20 16.53
C MET A 1 -45.15 15.87 16.03
N LEU A 2 -44.64 16.93 16.67
CA LEU A 2 -43.46 17.70 16.23
C LEU A 2 -42.16 16.86 16.09
N VAL A 3 -41.93 15.92 17.01
CA VAL A 3 -40.79 14.99 16.96
C VAL A 3 -40.81 14.11 15.69
N PHE A 4 -41.96 13.57 15.32
CA PHE A 4 -42.08 12.68 14.16
C PHE A 4 -42.15 13.44 12.83
N ILE A 5 -42.66 14.67 12.83
CA ILE A 5 -42.83 15.48 11.60
C ILE A 5 -41.57 16.27 11.25
N ILE A 6 -40.79 16.71 12.25
CA ILE A 6 -39.63 17.59 12.01
C ILE A 6 -38.32 16.91 12.40
N ILE A 7 -38.23 16.36 13.61
CA ILE A 7 -36.96 15.80 14.11
C ILE A 7 -36.59 14.53 13.35
N LEU A 8 -37.55 13.63 13.14
CA LEU A 8 -37.30 12.37 12.42
C LEU A 8 -36.84 12.60 10.97
N PRO A 9 -37.51 13.43 10.13
CA PRO A 9 -37.02 13.70 8.78
C PRO A 9 -35.64 14.38 8.72
N ILE A 10 -35.34 15.28 9.65
CA ILE A 10 -34.01 15.93 9.72
C ILE A 10 -32.94 14.91 10.12
N ALA A 11 -33.20 14.08 11.13
CA ALA A 11 -32.26 13.06 11.57
C ALA A 11 -32.00 12.01 10.48
N VAL A 12 -33.06 11.48 9.87
CA VAL A 12 -32.96 10.52 8.76
C VAL A 12 -32.30 11.15 7.54
N GLY A 13 -32.66 12.39 7.19
CA GLY A 13 -32.05 13.12 6.07
C GLY A 13 -30.55 13.38 6.30
N THR A 14 -30.17 13.78 7.50
CA THR A 14 -28.76 14.00 7.87
C THR A 14 -27.97 12.69 7.87
N TRP A 15 -28.54 11.61 8.40
CA TRP A 15 -27.93 10.28 8.39
C TRP A 15 -27.77 9.76 6.95
N TRP A 16 -28.83 9.83 6.15
CA TRP A 16 -28.82 9.39 4.76
C TRP A 16 -27.80 10.17 3.94
N TYR A 17 -27.80 11.51 4.02
CA TYR A 17 -26.84 12.35 3.30
C TYR A 17 -25.39 12.11 3.73
N ARG A 18 -25.16 11.72 4.99
CA ARG A 18 -23.83 11.28 5.45
C ARG A 18 -23.48 9.90 4.92
N SER A 19 -24.44 8.97 4.85
CA SER A 19 -24.22 7.59 4.44
C SER A 19 -23.98 7.44 2.93
N ILE A 20 -24.69 8.18 2.08
CA ILE A 20 -24.59 8.05 0.62
C ILE A 20 -23.25 8.54 0.04
N LYS A 21 -22.40 9.17 0.85
CA LYS A 21 -21.07 9.65 0.42
C LYS A 21 -20.03 8.53 0.39
N TYR A 22 -20.30 7.42 1.06
CA TYR A 22 -19.37 6.32 1.23
C TYR A 22 -19.77 5.10 0.41
N THR A 23 -18.78 4.39 -0.10
CA THR A 23 -18.94 3.06 -0.70
C THR A 23 -19.22 2.01 0.36
N THR A 24 -19.53 0.79 -0.06
CA THR A 24 -19.67 -0.38 0.84
C THR A 24 -18.38 -0.66 1.61
N ALA A 25 -17.22 -0.31 1.05
CA ALA A 25 -15.92 -0.37 1.71
C ALA A 25 -15.67 0.80 2.69
N ASN A 26 -16.68 1.66 2.94
CA ASN A 26 -16.65 2.86 3.78
C ASN A 26 -15.60 3.91 3.33
N LEU A 27 -15.36 4.00 2.02
CA LEU A 27 -14.49 5.00 1.39
C LEU A 27 -15.33 6.04 0.66
N LEU A 28 -14.84 7.26 0.52
CA LEU A 28 -15.49 8.31 -0.26
C LEU A 28 -15.69 7.86 -1.71
N ILE A 29 -16.88 8.10 -2.26
CA ILE A 29 -17.17 7.79 -3.67
C ILE A 29 -16.20 8.50 -4.62
N GLN A 30 -15.73 9.70 -4.26
CA GLN A 30 -14.73 10.45 -5.02
C GLN A 30 -13.40 9.68 -5.15
N THR A 31 -12.99 8.96 -4.10
CA THR A 31 -11.81 8.09 -4.15
C THR A 31 -12.01 6.98 -5.19
N SER A 32 -13.16 6.31 -5.16
CA SER A 32 -13.48 5.25 -6.12
C SER A 32 -13.58 5.77 -7.56
N GLN A 33 -14.11 6.98 -7.77
CA GLN A 33 -14.16 7.62 -9.09
C GLN A 33 -12.74 7.89 -9.65
N VAL A 34 -11.83 8.39 -8.81
CA VAL A 34 -10.44 8.62 -9.19
C VAL A 34 -9.75 7.30 -9.54
N PHE A 35 -9.93 6.27 -8.71
CA PHE A 35 -9.37 4.96 -8.96
C PHE A 35 -9.93 4.36 -10.26
N PHE A 36 -11.24 4.41 -10.48
CA PHE A 36 -11.85 3.95 -11.73
C PHE A 36 -11.26 4.68 -12.94
N HIS A 37 -11.13 6.01 -12.88
CA HIS A 37 -10.58 6.81 -13.98
C HIS A 37 -9.15 6.41 -14.36
N TYR A 38 -8.29 6.08 -13.39
CA TYR A 38 -6.90 5.73 -13.65
C TYR A 38 -6.70 4.24 -13.96
N LEU A 39 -7.42 3.36 -13.27
CA LEU A 39 -7.31 1.91 -13.43
C LEU A 39 -8.00 1.41 -14.70
N SER A 40 -8.97 2.14 -15.24
CA SER A 40 -9.63 1.76 -16.49
C SER A 40 -8.81 2.10 -17.74
N LYS A 41 -7.75 2.89 -17.63
CA LYS A 41 -6.96 3.33 -18.78
C LYS A 41 -5.98 2.23 -19.21
N PRO A 42 -5.77 2.04 -20.52
CA PRO A 42 -4.88 1.00 -21.06
C PRO A 42 -3.38 1.30 -20.88
N ARG A 43 -3.01 2.26 -20.01
CA ARG A 43 -1.60 2.58 -19.74
C ARG A 43 -0.99 1.47 -18.90
N GLN A 44 0.32 1.25 -19.03
CA GLN A 44 1.04 0.34 -18.14
C GLN A 44 0.92 0.81 -16.69
N LEU A 45 0.16 0.08 -15.88
CA LEU A 45 -0.06 0.32 -14.46
C LEU A 45 1.07 -0.32 -13.66
N THR A 46 2.25 0.31 -13.67
CA THR A 46 3.37 -0.12 -12.84
C THR A 46 3.08 0.12 -11.35
N ILE A 47 3.73 -0.62 -10.45
CA ILE A 47 3.60 -0.44 -8.99
C ILE A 47 3.82 1.01 -8.57
N LYS A 48 4.84 1.69 -9.14
CA LYS A 48 5.09 3.12 -8.87
C LYS A 48 3.87 3.97 -9.22
N ARG A 49 3.24 3.71 -10.37
CA ARG A 49 2.05 4.44 -10.80
C ARG A 49 0.83 4.10 -9.93
N LEU A 50 0.67 2.85 -9.54
CA LEU A 50 -0.42 2.42 -8.65
C LEU A 50 -0.30 3.06 -7.26
N LEU A 51 0.91 3.16 -6.70
CA LEU A 51 1.17 3.89 -5.46
C LEU A 51 0.80 5.38 -5.58
N MET A 52 1.09 6.02 -6.72
CA MET A 52 0.67 7.41 -6.98
C MET A 52 -0.84 7.55 -7.07
N VAL A 53 -1.53 6.60 -7.73
CA VAL A 53 -3.00 6.60 -7.81
C VAL A 53 -3.61 6.44 -6.42
N MET A 54 -3.10 5.50 -5.61
CA MET A 54 -3.53 5.30 -4.23
C MET A 54 -3.29 6.54 -3.36
N ALA A 55 -2.14 7.20 -3.52
CA ALA A 55 -1.82 8.44 -2.80
C ALA A 55 -2.78 9.60 -3.14
N ALA A 56 -3.40 9.56 -4.32
CA ALA A 56 -4.41 10.52 -4.77
C ALA A 56 -5.84 10.14 -4.33
N ALA A 57 -6.00 9.34 -3.27
CA ALA A 57 -7.29 9.08 -2.66
C ALA A 57 -7.85 10.31 -1.93
N PHE A 58 -9.14 10.60 -2.13
CA PHE A 58 -9.81 11.75 -1.52
C PHE A 58 -9.95 11.65 0.01
N GLU A 59 -9.68 10.47 0.59
CA GLU A 59 -9.51 10.28 2.04
C GLU A 59 -8.44 11.19 2.65
N PHE A 60 -7.45 11.59 1.83
CA PHE A 60 -6.35 12.47 2.25
C PHE A 60 -6.57 13.92 1.85
N ASN A 61 -7.65 14.22 1.12
CA ASN A 61 -7.96 15.58 0.72
C ASN A 61 -8.57 16.37 1.91
N PRO A 62 -7.96 17.48 2.35
CA PRO A 62 -8.43 18.28 3.49
C PRO A 62 -9.86 18.81 3.35
N GLN A 63 -10.36 18.96 2.11
CA GLN A 63 -11.73 19.42 1.85
C GLN A 63 -12.78 18.37 2.20
N TYR A 64 -12.43 17.08 2.13
CA TYR A 64 -13.35 15.97 2.34
C TYR A 64 -13.12 15.25 3.66
N SER A 65 -11.89 15.28 4.15
CA SER A 65 -11.44 14.51 5.29
C SER A 65 -10.44 15.28 6.14
N LYS A 66 -10.50 15.09 7.46
CA LYS A 66 -9.57 15.69 8.43
C LYS A 66 -8.37 14.80 8.74
N LEU A 67 -8.20 13.69 8.01
CA LEU A 67 -7.17 12.69 8.29
C LEU A 67 -5.75 13.22 8.06
N LEU A 68 -5.56 14.12 7.09
CA LEU A 68 -4.24 14.65 6.73
C LEU A 68 -4.29 16.19 6.65
N PRO A 69 -4.20 16.90 7.79
CA PRO A 69 -4.25 18.35 7.79
C PRO A 69 -2.99 18.94 7.11
N PRO A 70 -3.13 20.02 6.33
CA PRO A 70 -1.99 20.76 5.79
C PRO A 70 -1.35 21.60 6.91
N ARG A 71 -0.01 21.62 6.96
CA ARG A 71 0.76 22.48 7.87
C ARG A 71 1.75 23.32 7.07
N PRO A 72 2.04 24.57 7.50
CA PRO A 72 3.08 25.39 6.86
C PRO A 72 4.46 24.72 6.87
N SER A 73 4.78 23.96 7.92
CA SER A 73 6.04 23.21 8.02
C SER A 73 6.16 22.08 7.00
N ASP A 74 5.05 21.60 6.44
CA ASP A 74 5.07 20.49 5.48
C ASP A 74 5.84 20.91 4.20
N ASP A 75 5.78 22.17 3.78
CA ASP A 75 6.42 22.60 2.53
C ASP A 75 7.94 22.49 2.60
N GLU A 76 8.54 22.86 3.74
CA GLU A 76 9.98 22.74 3.99
C GLU A 76 10.38 21.27 4.14
N GLU A 77 9.72 20.55 5.05
CA GLU A 77 10.04 19.14 5.37
C GLU A 77 9.87 18.22 4.15
N LEU A 78 8.82 18.42 3.34
CA LEU A 78 8.60 17.62 2.12
C LEU A 78 9.60 17.98 1.03
N THR A 79 10.00 19.24 0.90
CA THR A 79 11.01 19.66 -0.07
C THR A 79 12.38 19.04 0.23
N GLU A 80 12.76 18.98 1.50
CA GLU A 80 13.98 18.27 1.93
C GLU A 80 13.93 16.79 1.55
N LEU A 81 12.80 16.12 1.81
CA LEU A 81 12.61 14.71 1.47
C LEU A 81 12.62 14.46 -0.05
N ILE A 82 12.04 15.37 -0.85
CA ILE A 82 12.06 15.26 -2.31
C ILE A 82 13.48 15.38 -2.86
N HIS A 83 14.31 16.26 -2.29
CA HIS A 83 15.69 16.45 -2.70
C HIS A 83 16.65 15.41 -2.13
N SER A 84 16.25 14.69 -1.08
CA SER A 84 17.01 13.57 -0.53
C SER A 84 17.22 12.47 -1.58
N ARG A 85 18.40 11.83 -1.59
CA ARG A 85 18.66 10.66 -2.44
C ARG A 85 17.98 9.39 -1.92
N ASP A 86 17.31 9.48 -0.77
CA ASP A 86 16.76 8.35 -0.04
C ASP A 86 15.43 7.85 -0.62
N LEU A 87 14.82 8.61 -1.54
CA LEU A 87 13.57 8.25 -2.24
C LEU A 87 13.78 8.04 -3.76
N PRO A 88 14.58 7.05 -4.20
CA PRO A 88 14.95 6.87 -5.61
C PRO A 88 13.78 6.46 -6.52
N HIS A 89 12.62 6.15 -5.95
CA HIS A 89 11.44 5.70 -6.69
C HIS A 89 10.30 6.72 -6.74
N LEU A 90 10.45 7.84 -6.02
CA LEU A 90 9.46 8.91 -6.00
C LEU A 90 9.38 9.60 -7.37
N THR A 91 8.15 9.80 -7.85
CA THR A 91 7.88 10.55 -9.08
C THR A 91 7.03 11.77 -8.76
N VAL A 92 7.66 12.94 -8.73
CA VAL A 92 7.01 14.21 -8.36
C VAL A 92 6.45 14.95 -9.58
N LYS A 93 7.10 14.81 -10.74
CA LYS A 93 6.69 15.52 -11.97
C LYS A 93 5.62 14.71 -12.71
N VAL A 94 4.36 15.04 -12.45
CA VAL A 94 3.19 14.35 -13.00
C VAL A 94 2.35 15.32 -13.82
N LYS A 95 1.85 14.90 -15.00
CA LYS A 95 1.04 15.77 -15.86
C LYS A 95 -0.41 15.89 -15.38
N GLU A 96 -0.91 14.85 -14.73
CA GLU A 96 -2.31 14.79 -14.30
C GLU A 96 -2.55 15.64 -13.05
N PRO A 97 -3.60 16.49 -13.04
CA PRO A 97 -3.79 17.52 -12.01
C PRO A 97 -4.02 16.93 -10.62
N VAL A 98 -4.93 15.95 -10.50
CA VAL A 98 -5.27 15.31 -9.21
C VAL A 98 -4.05 14.67 -8.55
N LEU A 99 -3.10 14.14 -9.34
CA LEU A 99 -1.89 13.49 -8.82
C LEU A 99 -0.80 14.49 -8.39
N ARG A 100 -0.95 15.77 -8.76
CA ARG A 100 -0.03 16.86 -8.41
C ARG A 100 -0.51 17.64 -7.19
N GLU A 101 -1.76 17.44 -6.76
CA GLU A 101 -2.31 18.14 -5.62
C GLU A 101 -1.42 17.99 -4.37
N PRO A 102 -1.26 19.03 -3.53
CA PRO A 102 -0.32 19.01 -2.41
C PRO A 102 -0.53 17.83 -1.46
N TRP A 103 -1.79 17.47 -1.16
CA TRP A 103 -2.12 16.34 -0.30
C TRP A 103 -1.78 14.99 -0.94
N ALA A 104 -1.91 14.86 -2.26
CA ALA A 104 -1.57 13.64 -2.99
C ALA A 104 -0.05 13.45 -3.04
N VAL A 105 0.69 14.54 -3.28
CA VAL A 105 2.17 14.54 -3.25
C VAL A 105 2.67 14.22 -1.84
N LYS A 106 2.15 14.88 -0.80
CA LYS A 106 2.45 14.59 0.61
C LYS A 106 2.22 13.10 0.93
N THR A 107 1.05 12.58 0.60
CA THR A 107 0.71 11.16 0.82
C THR A 107 1.68 10.22 0.09
N SER A 108 2.01 10.54 -1.16
CA SER A 108 2.96 9.75 -1.95
C SER A 108 4.33 9.71 -1.29
N ILE A 109 4.84 10.86 -0.82
CA ILE A 109 6.12 10.95 -0.11
C ILE A 109 6.09 10.12 1.17
N LEU A 110 5.03 10.23 1.97
CA LEU A 110 4.89 9.47 3.22
C LEU A 110 4.88 7.95 2.99
N ILE A 111 4.21 7.49 1.92
CA ILE A 111 4.22 6.08 1.52
C ILE A 111 5.62 5.65 1.07
N HIS A 112 6.28 6.44 0.21
CA HIS A 112 7.63 6.10 -0.27
C HIS A 112 8.66 6.10 0.87
N ALA A 113 8.55 7.03 1.82
CA ALA A 113 9.38 7.07 3.02
C ALA A 113 9.17 5.84 3.90
N HIS A 114 7.92 5.34 4.02
CA HIS A 114 7.63 4.08 4.72
C HIS A 114 8.34 2.91 4.06
N LEU A 115 8.13 2.73 2.76
CA LEU A 115 8.69 1.63 1.97
C LEU A 115 10.23 1.68 1.92
N GLY A 116 10.82 2.88 1.88
CA GLY A 116 12.27 3.09 1.90
C GLY A 116 12.89 3.09 3.30
N LYS A 117 12.11 2.87 4.36
CA LYS A 117 12.55 2.92 5.77
C LYS A 117 13.26 4.25 6.13
N VAL A 118 12.84 5.35 5.51
CA VAL A 118 13.41 6.69 5.72
C VAL A 118 12.82 7.29 7.01
N GLY A 119 13.71 7.84 7.85
CA GLY A 119 13.31 8.51 9.07
C GLY A 119 12.50 9.79 8.79
N LEU A 120 11.35 9.94 9.45
CA LEU A 120 10.52 11.13 9.38
C LEU A 120 10.52 11.90 10.71
N PRO A 121 10.35 13.25 10.67
CA PRO A 121 10.15 14.06 11.87
C PRO A 121 9.07 13.47 12.79
N PRO A 122 9.39 13.19 14.07
CA PRO A 122 8.50 12.43 14.95
C PRO A 122 7.24 13.20 15.38
N ALA A 123 7.29 14.53 15.40
CA ALA A 123 6.20 15.39 15.84
C ALA A 123 5.21 15.75 14.72
N THR A 124 5.66 15.79 13.47
CA THR A 124 4.88 16.31 12.33
C THR A 124 4.51 15.19 11.35
N LEU A 125 5.45 14.71 10.53
CA LEU A 125 5.17 13.78 9.43
C LEU A 125 4.96 12.32 9.88
N ARG A 126 5.55 11.89 11.00
CA ARG A 126 5.40 10.50 11.47
C ARG A 126 3.97 10.15 11.92
N PRO A 127 3.25 11.00 12.67
CA PRO A 127 1.82 10.80 12.93
C PRO A 127 0.96 10.72 11.66
N ASP A 128 1.27 11.57 10.68
CA ASP A 128 0.58 11.59 9.39
C ASP A 128 0.81 10.30 8.60
N GLN A 129 2.07 9.84 8.54
CA GLN A 129 2.42 8.57 7.92
C GLN A 129 1.64 7.42 8.56
N LYS A 130 1.57 7.34 9.89
CA LYS A 130 0.77 6.31 10.59
C LYS A 130 -0.70 6.37 10.20
N THR A 131 -1.26 7.57 10.03
CA THR A 131 -2.65 7.75 9.63
C THR A 131 -2.88 7.29 8.19
N VAL A 132 -1.99 7.66 7.27
CA VAL A 132 -2.02 7.20 5.87
C VAL A 132 -1.95 5.67 5.78
N LEU A 133 -0.99 5.05 6.49
CA LEU A 133 -0.78 3.60 6.45
C LEU A 133 -1.97 2.80 6.99
N LYS A 134 -2.73 3.33 7.96
CA LYS A 134 -3.97 2.69 8.46
C LYS A 134 -5.07 2.64 7.39
N VAL A 135 -5.08 3.59 6.46
CA VAL A 135 -6.10 3.69 5.40
C VAL A 135 -5.71 2.86 4.17
N CYS A 136 -4.41 2.68 3.91
CA CYS A 136 -3.89 1.95 2.74
C CYS A 136 -4.55 0.58 2.49
N PRO A 137 -4.71 -0.35 3.46
CA PRO A 137 -5.32 -1.65 3.18
C PRO A 137 -6.74 -1.56 2.60
N ARG A 138 -7.52 -0.57 3.06
CA ARG A 138 -8.88 -0.34 2.56
C ARG A 138 -8.86 0.22 1.14
N LEU A 139 -7.93 1.14 0.85
CA LEU A 139 -7.74 1.68 -0.50
C LEU A 139 -7.31 0.58 -1.49
N ILE A 140 -6.40 -0.28 -1.09
CA ILE A 140 -5.91 -1.39 -1.93
C ILE A 140 -7.05 -2.37 -2.25
N ASN A 141 -7.86 -2.74 -1.25
CA ASN A 141 -9.04 -3.57 -1.48
C ASN A 141 -10.04 -2.90 -2.45
N GLU A 142 -10.23 -1.58 -2.35
CA GLU A 142 -11.08 -0.85 -3.28
C GLU A 142 -10.51 -0.79 -4.70
N MET A 143 -9.19 -0.67 -4.85
CA MET A 143 -8.54 -0.79 -6.16
C MET A 143 -8.80 -2.16 -6.79
N ILE A 144 -8.76 -3.26 -6.02
CA ILE A 144 -9.11 -4.60 -6.51
C ILE A 144 -10.59 -4.67 -6.91
N ASN A 145 -11.50 -4.14 -6.08
CA ASN A 145 -12.93 -4.09 -6.40
C ASN A 145 -13.19 -3.34 -7.71
N ILE A 146 -12.49 -2.23 -7.93
CA ILE A 146 -12.59 -1.44 -9.14
C ILE A 146 -12.01 -2.17 -10.34
N LEU A 147 -10.87 -2.86 -10.20
CA LEU A 147 -10.34 -3.71 -11.28
C LEU A 147 -11.35 -4.79 -11.68
N ASN A 148 -12.03 -5.41 -10.73
CA ASN A 148 -13.11 -6.36 -11.01
C ASN A 148 -14.28 -5.72 -11.75
N GLN A 149 -14.69 -4.51 -11.36
CA GLN A 149 -15.72 -3.76 -12.08
C GLN A 149 -15.28 -3.44 -13.52
N VAL A 150 -14.05 -2.94 -13.69
CA VAL A 150 -13.46 -2.63 -15.01
C VAL A 150 -13.41 -3.90 -15.88
N TRP A 151 -13.04 -5.05 -15.32
CA TRP A 151 -13.04 -6.32 -16.03
C TRP A 151 -14.44 -6.71 -16.52
N ILE A 152 -15.46 -6.61 -15.66
CA ILE A 152 -16.87 -6.87 -16.01
C ILE A 152 -17.32 -5.90 -17.11
N TYR A 153 -17.07 -4.60 -16.96
CA TYR A 153 -17.43 -3.60 -17.98
C TYR A 153 -16.76 -3.87 -19.32
N ALA A 154 -15.44 -4.13 -19.33
CA ALA A 154 -14.72 -4.46 -20.54
C ALA A 154 -15.29 -5.72 -21.24
N ARG A 155 -15.72 -6.71 -20.46
CA ARG A 155 -16.21 -7.99 -20.98
C ARG A 155 -17.64 -7.92 -21.52
N TYR A 156 -18.54 -7.21 -20.84
CA TYR A 156 -19.98 -7.27 -21.11
C TYR A 156 -20.56 -5.95 -21.67
N ARG A 157 -19.91 -4.81 -21.45
CA ARG A 157 -20.35 -3.48 -21.91
C ARG A 157 -19.15 -2.60 -22.29
N PRO A 158 -18.40 -2.97 -23.33
CA PRO A 158 -17.21 -2.22 -23.72
C PRO A 158 -17.59 -0.78 -24.09
N SER A 159 -16.77 0.16 -23.66
CA SER A 159 -16.90 1.58 -23.99
C SER A 159 -15.54 2.12 -24.45
N PRO A 160 -15.49 3.29 -25.11
CA PRO A 160 -14.21 3.91 -25.48
C PRO A 160 -13.27 4.10 -24.28
N GLN A 161 -13.82 4.25 -23.07
CA GLN A 161 -13.07 4.43 -21.83
C GLN A 161 -12.61 3.11 -21.20
N VAL A 162 -13.32 2.01 -21.48
CA VAL A 162 -13.06 0.67 -20.92
C VAL A 162 -13.24 -0.37 -22.04
N SER A 163 -12.22 -0.51 -22.86
CA SER A 163 -12.24 -1.39 -24.04
C SER A 163 -11.60 -2.75 -23.78
N THR A 164 -10.62 -2.79 -22.87
CA THR A 164 -9.80 -3.98 -22.61
C THR A 164 -9.87 -4.39 -21.15
N PRO A 165 -10.03 -5.69 -20.84
CA PRO A 165 -9.93 -6.16 -19.47
C PRO A 165 -8.53 -5.90 -18.91
N PRO A 166 -8.40 -5.62 -17.60
CA PRO A 166 -7.10 -5.44 -16.96
C PRO A 166 -6.25 -6.71 -17.05
N SER A 167 -4.95 -6.55 -17.29
CA SER A 167 -3.99 -7.67 -17.29
C SER A 167 -3.86 -8.26 -15.88
N GLN A 168 -3.55 -9.56 -15.79
CA GLN A 168 -3.23 -10.25 -14.54
C GLN A 168 -2.11 -9.54 -13.77
N ASP A 169 -1.10 -9.00 -14.46
CA ASP A 169 0.03 -8.31 -13.83
C ASP A 169 -0.41 -7.10 -12.98
N VAL A 170 -1.53 -6.46 -13.35
CA VAL A 170 -2.08 -5.32 -12.61
C VAL A 170 -2.68 -5.80 -11.28
N TYR A 171 -3.41 -6.91 -11.29
CA TYR A 171 -3.93 -7.54 -10.07
C TYR A 171 -2.79 -7.93 -9.14
N GLU A 172 -1.77 -8.61 -9.67
CA GLU A 172 -0.58 -8.98 -8.91
C GLU A 172 0.10 -7.75 -8.31
N SER A 173 0.27 -6.68 -9.09
CA SER A 173 0.88 -5.44 -8.62
C SER A 173 0.09 -4.79 -7.48
N VAL A 174 -1.26 -4.73 -7.58
CA VAL A 174 -2.11 -4.19 -6.51
C VAL A 174 -2.09 -5.10 -5.28
N MET A 175 -2.10 -6.43 -5.44
CA MET A 175 -1.98 -7.36 -4.31
C MET A 175 -0.62 -7.24 -3.62
N ARG A 176 0.48 -7.09 -4.38
CA ARG A 176 1.82 -6.86 -3.82
C ARG A 176 1.91 -5.56 -3.04
N MET A 177 1.21 -4.50 -3.44
CA MET A 177 1.17 -3.26 -2.66
C MET A 177 0.70 -3.49 -1.22
N SER A 178 -0.22 -4.44 -0.99
CA SER A 178 -0.67 -4.79 0.38
C SER A 178 0.49 -5.35 1.19
N GLN A 179 1.23 -6.30 0.61
CA GLN A 179 2.41 -6.90 1.23
C GLN A 179 3.50 -5.84 1.49
N MET A 180 3.78 -4.98 0.51
CA MET A 180 4.76 -3.89 0.64
C MET A 180 4.43 -2.93 1.79
N VAL A 181 3.17 -2.51 1.91
CA VAL A 181 2.73 -1.60 2.97
C VAL A 181 2.79 -2.26 4.35
N VAL A 182 2.33 -3.51 4.46
CA VAL A 182 2.30 -4.24 5.74
C VAL A 182 3.71 -4.61 6.22
N GLN A 183 4.55 -5.13 5.32
CA GLN A 183 5.89 -5.62 5.63
C GLN A 183 6.97 -4.52 5.57
N GLN A 184 6.61 -3.32 5.13
CA GLN A 184 7.54 -2.21 4.97
C GLN A 184 8.73 -2.57 4.06
N THR A 185 8.44 -3.07 2.86
CA THR A 185 9.46 -3.45 1.86
C THR A 185 9.07 -2.94 0.47
N TRP A 186 10.07 -2.75 -0.39
CA TRP A 186 9.84 -2.57 -1.82
C TRP A 186 9.61 -3.90 -2.56
N ASP A 187 8.94 -3.85 -3.72
CA ASP A 187 8.58 -5.02 -4.55
C ASP A 187 9.75 -5.94 -4.91
N ARG A 188 10.96 -5.40 -5.12
CA ARG A 188 12.14 -6.17 -5.54
C ARG A 188 13.18 -6.35 -4.44
N GLU A 189 12.84 -6.00 -3.20
CA GLU A 189 13.70 -6.25 -2.06
C GLU A 189 13.68 -7.73 -1.69
N SER A 190 14.69 -8.16 -0.93
CA SER A 190 14.75 -9.55 -0.48
C SER A 190 13.64 -9.82 0.52
N VAL A 191 12.88 -10.90 0.33
CA VAL A 191 11.78 -11.32 1.21
C VAL A 191 12.26 -11.51 2.66
N VAL A 192 13.53 -11.85 2.89
CA VAL A 192 14.09 -12.00 4.23
C VAL A 192 14.12 -10.68 5.04
N LEU A 193 14.02 -9.51 4.38
CA LEU A 193 13.91 -8.22 5.07
C LEU A 193 12.59 -8.01 5.80
N GLN A 194 11.62 -8.90 5.59
CA GLN A 194 10.37 -8.92 6.37
C GLN A 194 10.56 -9.53 7.76
N LEU A 195 11.67 -10.26 7.99
CA LEU A 195 11.96 -10.85 9.30
C LEU A 195 12.45 -9.76 10.28
N PRO A 196 12.11 -9.87 11.56
CA PRO A 196 12.50 -8.88 12.55
C PRO A 196 14.04 -8.87 12.71
N HIS A 197 14.60 -7.74 13.14
CA HIS A 197 16.05 -7.56 13.38
C HIS A 197 16.98 -7.76 12.16
N ILE A 198 16.47 -8.13 10.98
CA ILE A 198 17.27 -8.26 9.77
C ILE A 198 17.39 -6.91 9.08
N GLN A 199 18.64 -6.46 8.91
CA GLN A 199 18.97 -5.20 8.26
C GLN A 199 19.54 -5.42 6.84
N THR A 200 19.50 -4.38 6.03
CA THR A 200 19.94 -4.42 4.62
C THR A 200 21.42 -4.79 4.45
N ASP A 201 22.27 -4.41 5.41
CA ASP A 201 23.69 -4.75 5.43
C ASP A 201 23.94 -6.26 5.65
N MET A 202 23.02 -6.95 6.31
CA MET A 202 23.09 -8.41 6.54
C MET A 202 22.83 -9.21 5.26
N LEU A 203 22.14 -8.65 4.27
CA LEU A 203 21.76 -9.35 3.02
C LEU A 203 22.94 -9.91 2.24
N ARG A 204 24.12 -9.31 2.37
CA ARG A 204 25.37 -9.82 1.78
C ARG A 204 25.71 -11.24 2.22
N HIS A 205 25.25 -11.65 3.40
CA HIS A 205 25.47 -12.99 3.93
C HIS A 205 24.46 -14.00 3.38
N PHE A 206 23.25 -13.55 3.03
CA PHE A 206 22.20 -14.37 2.43
C PHE A 206 22.47 -14.66 0.94
N ARG A 207 23.18 -13.77 0.25
CA ARG A 207 23.56 -13.89 -1.16
C ARG A 207 25.07 -13.97 -1.32
N THR A 208 25.57 -15.18 -1.42
CA THR A 208 26.98 -15.50 -1.70
C THR A 208 27.10 -16.42 -2.91
N ARG A 209 28.31 -16.60 -3.45
CA ARG A 209 28.55 -17.51 -4.59
C ARG A 209 28.14 -18.97 -4.31
N ARG A 210 28.08 -19.37 -3.03
CA ARG A 210 27.73 -20.74 -2.61
C ARG A 210 26.29 -20.88 -2.10
N ARG A 211 25.62 -19.78 -1.76
CA ARG A 211 24.29 -19.77 -1.12
C ARG A 211 23.51 -18.58 -1.63
N ASN A 212 22.31 -18.81 -2.16
CA ASN A 212 21.42 -17.76 -2.61
C ASN A 212 20.06 -17.97 -1.96
N ILE A 213 19.90 -17.44 -0.74
CA ILE A 213 18.65 -17.56 0.02
C ILE A 213 17.72 -16.44 -0.43
N THR A 214 16.59 -16.82 -1.00
CA THR A 214 15.61 -15.92 -1.58
C THR A 214 14.27 -15.96 -0.86
N THR A 215 13.95 -17.08 -0.20
CA THR A 215 12.69 -17.28 0.54
C THR A 215 12.94 -17.51 2.03
N VAL A 216 11.90 -17.31 2.86
CA VAL A 216 11.95 -17.66 4.29
C VAL A 216 12.04 -19.17 4.49
N GLU A 217 11.40 -19.95 3.63
CA GLU A 217 11.44 -21.41 3.68
C GLU A 217 12.87 -21.94 3.49
N GLU A 218 13.60 -21.41 2.52
CA GLU A 218 15.02 -21.74 2.30
C GLU A 218 15.88 -21.39 3.53
N PHE A 219 15.58 -20.27 4.20
CA PHE A 219 16.27 -19.86 5.43
C PHE A 219 15.99 -20.83 6.60
N VAL A 220 14.74 -21.25 6.77
CA VAL A 220 14.33 -22.15 7.86
C VAL A 220 14.86 -23.57 7.64
N ALA A 221 14.91 -24.05 6.39
CA ALA A 221 15.41 -25.38 6.02
C ALA A 221 16.91 -25.59 6.29
N MET A 222 17.67 -24.52 6.57
CA MET A 222 19.09 -24.61 6.89
C MET A 222 19.34 -25.27 8.25
N LYS A 223 20.51 -25.91 8.38
CA LYS A 223 21.01 -26.39 9.67
C LYS A 223 21.14 -25.22 10.64
N ASN A 224 20.79 -25.43 11.90
CA ASN A 224 20.82 -24.39 12.94
C ASN A 224 22.17 -23.65 13.03
N ALA A 225 23.30 -24.37 12.93
CA ALA A 225 24.63 -23.78 12.95
C ALA A 225 24.88 -22.83 11.76
N ASP A 226 24.50 -23.24 10.55
CA ASP A 226 24.60 -22.41 9.36
C ASP A 226 23.68 -21.19 9.45
N ARG A 227 22.45 -21.37 9.94
CA ARG A 227 21.49 -20.29 10.11
C ARG A 227 21.98 -19.25 11.10
N ARG A 228 22.45 -19.65 12.29
CA ARG A 228 23.01 -18.74 13.30
C ARG A 228 24.24 -18.00 12.77
N SER A 229 25.06 -18.65 11.94
CA SER A 229 26.24 -18.02 11.33
C SER A 229 25.89 -16.85 10.40
N LEU A 230 24.76 -16.92 9.69
CA LEU A 230 24.28 -15.87 8.78
C LEU A 230 23.83 -14.62 9.55
N VAL A 231 23.19 -14.83 10.69
CA VAL A 231 22.64 -13.77 11.55
C VAL A 231 23.50 -13.61 12.81
N ARG A 232 24.81 -13.76 12.71
CA ARG A 232 25.72 -13.60 13.85
C ARG A 232 25.71 -12.21 14.50
N ALA A 233 25.20 -11.21 13.79
CA ALA A 233 25.15 -9.82 14.26
C ALA A 233 24.01 -9.55 15.25
N ILE A 234 22.99 -10.42 15.32
CA ILE A 234 21.86 -10.27 16.23
C ILE A 234 22.07 -11.09 17.50
N SER A 235 21.45 -10.65 18.61
CA SER A 235 21.53 -11.35 19.89
C SER A 235 20.81 -12.71 19.85
N ASP A 236 21.01 -13.53 20.88
CA ASP A 236 20.27 -14.80 20.98
C ASP A 236 18.77 -14.57 21.20
N GLU A 237 18.39 -13.50 21.90
CA GLU A 237 16.99 -13.09 22.09
C GLU A 237 16.34 -12.68 20.77
N ASP A 238 16.98 -11.76 20.02
CA ASP A 238 16.50 -11.33 18.70
C ASP A 238 16.39 -12.51 17.71
N TYR A 239 17.29 -13.49 17.83
CA TYR A 239 17.24 -14.69 17.00
C TYR A 239 16.04 -15.57 17.32
N LEU A 240 15.65 -15.67 18.60
CA LEU A 240 14.43 -16.39 18.98
C LEU A 240 13.19 -15.69 18.39
N ASP A 241 13.15 -14.36 18.39
CA ASP A 241 12.06 -13.59 17.77
C ASP A 241 11.97 -13.85 16.26
N VAL A 242 13.11 -13.86 15.56
CA VAL A 242 13.16 -14.25 14.14
C VAL A 242 12.60 -15.65 13.93
N MET A 243 13.00 -16.61 14.76
CA MET A 243 12.53 -18.00 14.64
C MET A 243 11.05 -18.15 14.97
N ALA A 244 10.54 -17.40 15.94
CA ALA A 244 9.12 -17.36 16.27
C ALA A 244 8.30 -16.87 15.07
N VAL A 245 8.71 -15.77 14.44
CA VAL A 245 8.06 -15.25 13.23
C VAL A 245 8.14 -16.26 12.09
N CYS A 246 9.33 -16.84 11.84
CA CYS A 246 9.52 -17.91 10.85
C CYS A 246 8.56 -19.08 11.03
N SER A 247 8.34 -19.53 12.28
CA SER A 247 7.43 -20.64 12.59
C SER A 247 5.95 -20.30 12.41
N SER A 248 5.60 -19.01 12.46
CA SER A 248 4.23 -18.52 12.29
C SER A 248 3.86 -18.22 10.83
N PHE A 249 4.80 -18.32 9.88
CA PHE A 249 4.52 -18.04 8.48
C PHE A 249 3.50 -19.03 7.91
N PRO A 250 2.43 -18.55 7.25
CA PRO A 250 1.47 -19.44 6.62
C PRO A 250 2.09 -20.14 5.41
N HIS A 251 2.03 -21.47 5.39
CA HIS A 251 2.39 -22.29 4.24
C HIS A 251 1.12 -22.91 3.67
N VAL A 252 0.78 -22.56 2.44
CA VAL A 252 -0.46 -23.00 1.76
C VAL A 252 -0.10 -23.87 0.57
N THR A 253 -0.52 -25.13 0.61
CA THR A 253 -0.36 -26.09 -0.50
C THR A 253 -1.70 -26.35 -1.16
N ILE A 254 -1.77 -26.20 -2.48
CA ILE A 254 -2.98 -26.47 -3.27
C ILE A 254 -2.83 -27.85 -3.93
N SER A 255 -3.73 -28.78 -3.61
CA SER A 255 -3.85 -30.08 -4.29
C SER A 255 -5.10 -30.09 -5.16
N THR A 256 -4.96 -30.30 -6.46
CA THR A 256 -6.09 -30.47 -7.38
C THR A 256 -6.25 -31.94 -7.74
N PHE A 257 -7.47 -32.46 -7.64
CA PHE A 257 -7.82 -33.79 -8.13
C PHE A 257 -8.48 -33.63 -9.49
N SER A 258 -7.82 -34.12 -10.55
CA SER A 258 -8.46 -34.27 -11.85
C SER A 258 -9.34 -35.51 -11.80
N LEU A 259 -10.65 -35.34 -11.92
CA LEU A 259 -11.54 -36.46 -12.27
C LEU A 259 -11.17 -36.89 -13.70
N GLN A 260 -10.63 -38.11 -13.83
CA GLN A 260 -10.48 -38.79 -15.13
C GLN A 260 -11.85 -39.24 -15.64
#